data_AF-A0A0P1A6J6-F1
#
_entry.id   AF-A0A0P1A6J6-F1
#
_cell.length_a   1.000
_cell.length_b   1.000
_cell.length_c   1.000
_cell.angle_alpha   90.00
_cell.angle_beta   90.00
_cell.angle_gamma   90.00
#
_symmetry.space_group_name_H-M   'P 1'
#
loop_
_entity.id
_entity.type
_entity.pdbx_description
1 polymer ?
#
loop_
_entity_poly.entity_id
_entity_poly.type
_entity_poly.pdbx_seq_one_letter_code
_entity_poly.pdbx_strand_id
1 'polypeptide(L)'
;MADVQSEVNLVDLSLEQLNALKGQLENELQQLTASFGGLSEAQSRFGESKEALKSMASSDSNKEVLIPLTASMFVPGKLASKDEVLVDLGTGYFVEQSVEKAAQFMDRKIEFLQSNTDQLKTVIDNKRNMFEAVLMIMQQKVVAILNFRISKVSELHGSQQLNSSTISNLSKLIETIRPAECPQNRSLYNELKMMDQQHNVDRQVNEAQRVSSPSRHITYLRKVPHDPFAVSPHTKPLVFRKTKRELEKEQREQAFMQQDRIQNKKLRVEEGMCKSINNAQLNSVQLQQWSCRRTAYVLRAHTRRRLQF
;
A
#
# COMPACT_ATOMS: atom_id res chain seq x y z
N MET A 1 -28.18 7.42 -13.79
CA MET A 1 -27.23 8.49 -14.18
C MET A 1 -26.58 8.00 -15.46
N ALA A 2 -26.98 8.60 -16.59
CA ALA A 2 -26.49 8.21 -17.91
C ALA A 2 -25.07 8.73 -18.06
N ASP A 3 -24.14 7.83 -18.33
CA ASP A 3 -22.76 8.15 -18.67
C ASP A 3 -22.79 8.84 -20.05
N VAL A 4 -22.60 10.15 -20.05
CA VAL A 4 -22.41 10.92 -21.28
C VAL A 4 -21.04 10.52 -21.80
N GLN A 5 -21.01 9.52 -22.69
CA GLN A 5 -19.84 9.24 -23.51
C GLN A 5 -19.63 10.43 -24.45
N SER A 6 -19.00 11.47 -23.92
CA SER A 6 -18.30 12.44 -24.76
C SER A 6 -17.24 11.65 -25.49
N GLU A 7 -17.50 11.35 -26.75
CA GLU A 7 -16.55 10.78 -27.70
C GLU A 7 -15.43 11.83 -27.87
N VAL A 8 -14.48 11.82 -26.93
CA VAL A 8 -13.36 12.74 -26.93
C VAL A 8 -12.46 12.32 -28.08
N ASN A 9 -12.39 13.15 -29.12
CA ASN A 9 -11.46 12.95 -30.22
C ASN A 9 -10.02 12.99 -29.67
N LEU A 10 -9.44 11.82 -29.44
CA LEU A 10 -8.12 11.63 -28.85
C LEU A 10 -7.00 12.30 -29.68
N VAL A 11 -7.24 12.50 -30.98
CA VAL A 11 -6.30 13.09 -31.94
C VAL A 11 -6.11 14.59 -31.72
N ASP A 12 -7.09 15.31 -31.15
CA ASP A 12 -7.03 16.77 -31.01
C ASP A 12 -6.45 17.22 -29.66
N LEU A 13 -6.30 16.31 -28.70
CA LEU A 13 -5.83 16.62 -27.34
C LEU A 13 -4.36 17.01 -27.29
N SER A 14 -3.98 17.96 -26.42
CA SER A 14 -2.58 18.30 -26.20
C SER A 14 -1.81 17.17 -25.50
N LEU A 15 -0.47 17.16 -25.61
CA LEU A 15 0.36 16.17 -24.90
C LEU A 15 0.19 16.23 -23.37
N GLU A 16 -0.02 17.42 -22.80
CA GLU A 16 -0.29 17.56 -21.37
C GLU A 16 -1.65 16.96 -20.98
N GLN A 17 -2.68 17.14 -21.82
CA GLN A 17 -4.00 16.53 -21.61
C GLN A 17 -3.95 15.01 -21.74
N LEU A 18 -3.18 14.48 -22.70
CA LEU A 18 -2.98 13.03 -22.87
C LEU A 18 -2.26 12.41 -21.66
N ASN A 19 -1.29 13.10 -21.07
CA ASN A 19 -0.63 12.65 -19.83
C ASN A 19 -1.58 12.62 -18.63
N ALA A 20 -2.43 13.63 -18.48
CA ALA A 20 -3.43 13.64 -17.42
C ALA A 20 -4.44 12.50 -17.60
N LEU A 21 -4.91 12.27 -18.82
CA LEU A 21 -5.82 11.18 -19.16
C LEU A 21 -5.19 9.79 -18.94
N LYS A 22 -3.92 9.62 -19.33
CA LYS A 22 -3.14 8.42 -19.07
C LYS A 22 -3.13 8.09 -17.58
N GLY A 23 -2.75 9.05 -16.72
CA GLY A 23 -2.72 8.82 -15.27
C GLY A 23 -4.08 8.52 -14.66
N GLN A 24 -5.17 9.10 -15.19
CA GLN A 24 -6.53 8.75 -14.77
C GLN A 24 -6.88 7.30 -15.12
N LEU A 25 -6.59 6.88 -16.36
CA LEU A 25 -6.88 5.52 -16.81
C LEU A 25 -6.04 4.47 -16.09
N GLU A 26 -4.79 4.75 -15.74
CA GLU A 26 -3.96 3.86 -14.92
C GLU A 26 -4.56 3.66 -13.53
N ASN A 27 -4.98 4.74 -12.87
CA ASN A 27 -5.62 4.67 -11.55
C ASN A 27 -6.95 3.90 -11.61
N GLU A 28 -7.79 4.16 -12.61
CA GLU A 28 -9.04 3.42 -12.82
C GLU A 28 -8.78 1.93 -13.06
N LEU A 29 -7.84 1.60 -13.95
CA LEU A 29 -7.48 0.21 -14.23
C LEU A 29 -6.95 -0.51 -12.99
N GLN A 30 -6.14 0.17 -12.17
CA GLN A 30 -5.65 -0.40 -10.90
C GLN A 30 -6.80 -0.69 -9.93
N GLN A 31 -7.74 0.25 -9.77
CA GLN A 31 -8.90 0.06 -8.90
C GLN A 31 -9.83 -1.06 -9.38
N LEU A 32 -10.11 -1.11 -10.69
CA LEU A 32 -10.94 -2.16 -11.28
C LEU A 32 -10.27 -3.53 -11.17
N THR A 33 -8.95 -3.61 -11.38
CA THR A 33 -8.18 -4.86 -11.24
C THR A 33 -8.18 -5.35 -9.79
N ALA A 34 -8.03 -4.45 -8.81
CA ALA A 34 -8.13 -4.82 -7.39
C ALA A 34 -9.53 -5.35 -7.03
N SER A 35 -10.58 -4.70 -7.56
CA SER A 35 -11.97 -5.13 -7.36
C SER A 35 -12.24 -6.50 -7.99
N PHE A 36 -11.72 -6.74 -9.19
CA PHE A 36 -11.78 -8.04 -9.87
C PHE A 36 -11.11 -9.14 -9.05
N GLY A 37 -9.93 -8.87 -8.48
CA GLY A 37 -9.24 -9.80 -7.60
C GLY A 37 -10.08 -10.17 -6.36
N GLY A 38 -10.71 -9.19 -5.73
CA GLY A 38 -11.57 -9.42 -4.57
C GLY A 38 -12.83 -10.25 -4.88
N LEU A 39 -13.48 -10.02 -6.04
CA LEU A 39 -14.63 -10.80 -6.47
C LEU A 39 -14.26 -12.25 -6.82
N SER A 40 -13.13 -12.43 -7.51
CA SER A 40 -12.61 -13.76 -7.86
C SER A 40 -12.21 -14.57 -6.62
N GLU A 41 -11.56 -13.92 -5.64
CA GLU A 41 -11.24 -14.57 -4.36
C GLU A 41 -12.51 -14.98 -3.61
N ALA A 42 -13.52 -14.11 -3.57
CA ALA A 42 -14.80 -14.44 -2.96
C ALA A 42 -15.47 -15.65 -3.65
N GLN A 43 -15.41 -15.72 -4.99
CA GLN A 43 -15.91 -16.86 -5.76
C GLN A 43 -15.20 -18.16 -5.36
N SER A 44 -13.86 -18.15 -5.24
CA SER A 44 -13.08 -19.30 -4.78
C SER A 44 -13.52 -19.75 -3.39
N ARG A 45 -13.68 -18.82 -2.44
CA ARG A 45 -14.10 -19.14 -1.07
C ARG A 45 -15.50 -19.77 -1.01
N PHE A 46 -16.43 -19.32 -1.85
CA PHE A 46 -17.75 -19.96 -1.96
C PHE A 46 -17.68 -21.35 -2.59
N GLY A 47 -16.80 -21.54 -3.58
CA GLY A 47 -16.50 -22.85 -4.17
C GLY A 47 -15.91 -23.83 -3.16
N GLU A 48 -14.89 -23.42 -2.41
CA GLU A 48 -14.29 -24.19 -1.31
C GLU A 48 -15.31 -24.53 -0.23
N SER A 49 -16.19 -23.58 0.12
CA SER A 49 -17.27 -23.82 1.09
C SER A 49 -18.27 -24.87 0.59
N LYS A 50 -18.61 -24.85 -0.71
CA LYS A 50 -19.47 -25.87 -1.33
C LYS A 50 -18.81 -27.25 -1.31
N GLU A 51 -17.52 -27.33 -1.60
CA GLU A 51 -16.76 -28.58 -1.52
C GLU A 51 -16.65 -29.10 -0.09
N ALA A 52 -16.44 -28.20 0.88
CA ALA A 52 -16.45 -28.53 2.30
C ALA A 52 -17.80 -29.16 2.71
N LEU A 53 -18.93 -28.58 2.30
CA LEU A 53 -20.26 -29.15 2.55
C LEU A 53 -20.41 -30.58 1.96
N LYS A 54 -19.92 -30.81 0.74
CA LYS A 54 -19.93 -32.15 0.12
C LYS A 54 -19.04 -33.15 0.87
N SER A 55 -17.85 -32.72 1.31
CA SER A 55 -16.93 -33.56 2.07
C SER A 55 -17.45 -33.90 3.47
N MET A 56 -18.25 -32.99 4.05
CA MET A 56 -18.92 -33.19 5.33
C MET A 56 -20.05 -34.20 5.20
N ALA A 57 -20.83 -34.13 4.10
CA ALA A 57 -21.91 -35.08 3.82
C ALA A 57 -21.41 -36.52 3.64
N SER A 58 -20.21 -36.73 3.08
CA SER A 58 -19.62 -38.06 2.88
C SER A 58 -18.86 -38.61 4.09
N SER A 59 -18.56 -37.80 5.10
CA SER A 59 -17.81 -38.22 6.29
C SER A 59 -18.71 -38.82 7.35
N ASP A 60 -18.26 -39.80 8.14
CA ASP A 60 -19.03 -40.39 9.26
C ASP A 60 -19.21 -39.42 10.44
N SER A 61 -20.36 -39.48 11.14
CA SER A 61 -20.69 -38.54 12.24
C SER A 61 -19.81 -38.75 13.46
N ASN A 62 -19.33 -39.97 13.65
CA ASN A 62 -18.47 -40.34 14.76
C ASN A 62 -16.98 -40.05 14.50
N LYS A 63 -16.64 -39.47 13.34
CA LYS A 63 -15.25 -39.14 13.00
C LYS A 63 -14.80 -37.93 13.81
N GLU A 64 -13.59 -38.03 14.36
CA GLU A 64 -12.92 -36.93 15.06
C GLU A 64 -12.41 -35.90 14.04
N VAL A 65 -12.81 -34.65 14.22
CA VAL A 65 -12.46 -33.50 13.38
C VAL A 65 -11.63 -32.52 14.21
N LEU A 66 -10.57 -32.00 13.62
CA LEU A 66 -9.72 -30.98 14.25
C LEU A 66 -10.24 -29.59 13.91
N ILE A 67 -10.64 -28.84 14.93
CA ILE A 67 -11.16 -27.48 14.78
C ILE A 67 -10.06 -26.49 15.18
N PRO A 68 -9.70 -25.51 14.33
CA PRO A 68 -8.74 -24.48 14.70
C PRO A 68 -9.34 -23.55 15.76
N LEU A 69 -8.73 -23.49 16.95
CA LEU A 69 -9.03 -22.44 17.94
C LEU A 69 -8.22 -21.17 17.66
N THR A 70 -6.98 -21.35 17.21
CA THR A 70 -6.07 -20.27 16.81
C THR A 70 -5.24 -20.71 15.60
N ALA A 71 -4.39 -19.83 15.07
CA ALA A 71 -3.56 -20.11 13.90
C ALA A 71 -2.57 -21.29 14.09
N SER A 72 -2.30 -21.72 15.32
CA SER A 72 -1.33 -22.80 15.60
C SER A 72 -1.85 -23.87 16.58
N MET A 73 -3.13 -23.79 16.98
CA MET A 73 -3.72 -24.72 17.93
C MET A 73 -5.04 -25.26 17.40
N PHE A 74 -5.12 -26.59 17.36
CA PHE A 74 -6.31 -27.32 16.95
C PHE A 74 -6.83 -28.13 18.13
N VAL A 75 -8.15 -28.22 18.24
CA VAL A 75 -8.81 -29.05 19.27
C VAL A 75 -9.60 -30.15 18.58
N PRO A 76 -9.45 -31.41 19.02
CA PRO A 76 -10.29 -32.49 18.54
C PRO A 76 -11.74 -32.30 19.00
N GLY A 77 -12.67 -32.51 18.09
CA GLY A 77 -14.10 -32.48 18.33
C GLY A 77 -14.83 -33.50 17.48
N LYS A 78 -16.10 -33.76 17.81
CA LYS A 78 -16.99 -34.60 17.00
C LYS A 78 -18.15 -33.74 16.51
N LEU A 79 -18.64 -34.04 15.31
CA LEU A 79 -19.74 -33.29 14.72
C LEU A 79 -21.06 -33.76 15.34
N ALA A 80 -21.86 -32.83 15.88
CA ALA A 80 -23.12 -33.16 16.54
C ALA A 80 -24.21 -33.55 15.53
N SER A 81 -24.36 -32.77 14.47
CA SER A 81 -25.35 -32.96 13.40
C SER A 81 -24.69 -32.69 12.05
N LYS A 82 -25.06 -33.46 11.02
CA LYS A 82 -24.58 -33.27 9.64
C LYS A 82 -25.61 -32.61 8.73
N ASP A 83 -26.88 -32.76 9.07
CA ASP A 83 -27.98 -32.44 8.16
C ASP A 83 -28.23 -30.93 8.10
N GLU A 84 -27.84 -30.22 9.16
CA GLU A 84 -28.09 -28.80 9.37
C GLU A 84 -26.76 -28.04 9.50
N VAL A 85 -26.70 -26.90 8.81
CA VAL A 85 -25.54 -26.01 8.77
C VAL A 85 -25.97 -24.58 8.97
N LEU A 86 -25.11 -23.81 9.61
CA LEU A 86 -25.31 -22.39 9.82
C LEU A 86 -24.80 -21.60 8.61
N VAL A 87 -25.71 -20.88 7.94
CA VAL A 87 -25.39 -20.06 6.76
C VAL A 87 -25.50 -18.57 7.13
N ASP A 88 -24.46 -17.81 6.78
CA ASP A 88 -24.47 -16.34 6.90
C ASP A 88 -25.27 -15.72 5.76
N LEU A 89 -26.30 -14.92 6.10
CA LEU A 89 -27.09 -14.16 5.14
C LEU A 89 -26.53 -12.76 4.90
N GLY A 90 -25.59 -12.31 5.74
CA GLY A 90 -25.02 -10.97 5.77
C GLY A 90 -25.52 -10.16 6.95
N THR A 91 -24.91 -9.00 7.17
CA THR A 91 -25.25 -8.06 8.27
C THR A 91 -25.20 -8.66 9.69
N GLY A 92 -24.58 -9.83 9.85
CA GLY A 92 -24.46 -10.55 11.13
C GLY A 92 -25.63 -11.48 11.45
N TYR A 93 -26.52 -11.76 10.49
CA TYR A 93 -27.59 -12.73 10.65
C TYR A 93 -27.20 -14.10 10.11
N PHE A 94 -27.44 -15.12 10.94
CA PHE A 94 -27.19 -16.51 10.60
C PHE A 94 -28.49 -17.30 10.63
N VAL A 95 -28.67 -18.19 9.66
CA VAL A 95 -29.84 -19.06 9.58
C VAL A 95 -29.38 -20.51 9.46
N GLU A 96 -30.01 -21.37 10.23
CA GLU A 96 -29.84 -22.81 10.15
C GLU A 96 -30.60 -23.34 8.93
N GLN A 97 -29.89 -24.02 8.03
CA GLN A 97 -30.46 -24.58 6.82
C GLN A 97 -29.95 -26.01 6.60
N SER A 98 -30.71 -26.79 5.85
CA SER A 98 -30.26 -28.11 5.43
C SER A 98 -29.08 -28.01 4.46
N VAL A 99 -28.22 -29.03 4.44
CA VAL A 99 -27.03 -29.08 3.55
C VAL A 99 -27.39 -28.86 2.08
N GLU A 100 -28.50 -29.42 1.59
CA GLU A 100 -28.96 -29.25 0.22
C GLU A 100 -29.32 -27.80 -0.10
N LYS A 101 -30.08 -27.14 0.79
CA LYS A 101 -30.45 -25.73 0.63
C LYS A 101 -29.24 -24.81 0.74
N ALA A 102 -28.30 -25.13 1.63
CA ALA A 102 -27.04 -24.41 1.75
C ALA A 102 -26.20 -24.52 0.46
N ALA A 103 -26.11 -25.71 -0.14
CA ALA A 103 -25.41 -25.89 -1.42
C ALA A 103 -26.06 -25.06 -2.55
N GLN A 104 -27.39 -25.04 -2.64
CA GLN A 104 -28.13 -24.20 -3.60
C GLN A 104 -27.92 -22.70 -3.33
N PHE A 105 -27.79 -22.29 -2.06
CA PHE A 105 -27.47 -20.92 -1.70
C PHE A 105 -26.07 -20.52 -2.18
N MET A 106 -25.07 -21.39 -1.99
CA MET A 106 -23.71 -21.15 -2.48
C MET A 106 -23.68 -21.07 -4.00
N ASP A 107 -24.42 -21.94 -4.70
CA ASP A 107 -24.50 -21.91 -6.17
C ASP A 107 -25.05 -20.60 -6.72
N ARG A 108 -26.15 -20.11 -6.13
CA ARG A 108 -26.71 -18.80 -6.49
C ARG A 108 -25.73 -17.66 -6.25
N LYS A 109 -24.91 -17.73 -5.18
CA LYS A 109 -23.89 -16.72 -4.88
C LYS A 109 -22.72 -16.77 -5.85
N ILE A 110 -22.27 -17.96 -6.24
CA ILE A 110 -21.22 -18.16 -7.24
C ILE A 110 -21.69 -17.59 -8.58
N GLU A 111 -22.89 -17.93 -9.03
CA GLU A 111 -23.46 -17.42 -10.29
C GLU A 111 -23.60 -15.89 -10.28
N PHE A 112 -24.10 -15.33 -9.17
CA PHE A 112 -24.18 -13.88 -8.99
C PHE A 112 -22.81 -13.20 -9.11
N LEU A 113 -21.80 -13.72 -8.40
CA LEU A 113 -20.44 -13.18 -8.47
C LEU A 113 -19.81 -13.35 -9.85
N GLN A 114 -20.07 -14.47 -10.52
CA GLN A 114 -19.58 -14.73 -11.87
C GLN A 114 -20.14 -13.72 -12.86
N SER A 115 -21.45 -13.46 -12.83
CA SER A 115 -22.07 -12.44 -13.69
C SER A 115 -21.48 -11.05 -13.51
N ASN A 116 -21.21 -10.63 -12.25
CA ASN A 116 -20.58 -9.35 -11.94
C ASN A 116 -19.11 -9.32 -12.38
N THR A 117 -18.40 -10.44 -12.25
CA THR A 117 -16.99 -10.58 -12.65
C THR A 117 -16.85 -10.50 -14.16
N ASP A 118 -17.77 -11.12 -14.91
CA ASP A 118 -17.81 -11.06 -16.38
C ASP A 118 -18.11 -9.64 -16.86
N GLN A 119 -19.09 -8.96 -16.25
CA GLN A 119 -19.36 -7.54 -16.54
C GLN A 119 -18.12 -6.68 -16.26
N LEU A 120 -17.49 -6.85 -15.10
CA LEU A 120 -16.29 -6.09 -14.75
C LEU A 120 -15.13 -6.35 -15.70
N LYS A 121 -14.96 -7.60 -16.15
CA LYS A 121 -13.94 -7.97 -17.15
C LYS A 121 -14.13 -7.21 -18.45
N THR A 122 -15.36 -7.12 -18.98
CA THR A 122 -15.63 -6.33 -20.20
C THR A 122 -15.29 -4.85 -20.02
N VAL A 123 -15.58 -4.27 -18.85
CA VAL A 123 -15.23 -2.88 -18.54
C VAL A 123 -13.71 -2.69 -18.47
N ILE A 124 -12.99 -3.62 -17.83
CA ILE A 124 -11.53 -3.58 -17.76
C ILE A 124 -10.91 -3.68 -19.16
N ASP A 125 -11.38 -4.61 -20.00
CA ASP A 125 -10.85 -4.79 -21.35
C ASP A 125 -11.10 -3.54 -22.22
N ASN A 126 -12.29 -2.94 -22.12
CA ASN A 126 -12.60 -1.67 -22.79
C ASN A 126 -11.68 -0.52 -22.33
N LYS A 127 -11.44 -0.41 -21.02
CA LYS A 127 -10.56 0.63 -20.44
C LYS A 127 -9.09 0.39 -20.80
N ARG A 128 -8.64 -0.87 -20.89
CA ARG A 128 -7.30 -1.22 -21.39
C ARG A 128 -7.12 -0.82 -22.84
N ASN A 129 -8.09 -1.13 -23.71
CA ASN A 129 -8.04 -0.73 -25.12
C ASN A 129 -7.97 0.79 -25.27
N MET A 130 -8.74 1.53 -24.44
CA MET A 130 -8.70 3.00 -24.44
C MET A 130 -7.34 3.53 -23.96
N PHE A 131 -6.76 2.91 -22.94
CA PHE A 131 -5.43 3.24 -22.44
C PHE A 131 -4.35 3.00 -23.51
N GLU A 132 -4.39 1.87 -24.21
CA GLU A 132 -3.48 1.56 -25.32
C GLU A 132 -3.62 2.55 -26.49
N ALA A 133 -4.85 2.93 -26.84
CA ALA A 133 -5.11 3.93 -27.87
C ALA A 133 -4.51 5.31 -27.50
N VAL A 134 -4.65 5.73 -26.23
CA VAL A 134 -4.04 6.96 -25.72
C VAL A 134 -2.51 6.89 -25.81
N LEU A 135 -1.91 5.76 -25.43
CA LEU A 135 -0.45 5.56 -25.54
C LEU A 135 0.03 5.63 -26.99
N MET A 136 -0.69 5.01 -27.92
CA MET A 136 -0.34 5.02 -29.35
C MET A 136 -0.37 6.44 -29.92
N ILE A 137 -1.42 7.21 -29.63
CA ILE A 137 -1.55 8.60 -30.10
C ILE A 137 -0.48 9.48 -29.45
N MET A 138 -0.18 9.28 -28.17
CA MET A 138 0.88 10.01 -27.48
C MET A 138 2.24 9.74 -28.13
N GLN A 139 2.57 8.49 -28.45
CA GLN A 139 3.79 8.13 -29.17
C GLN A 139 3.85 8.76 -30.57
N GLN A 140 2.75 8.70 -31.33
CA GLN A 140 2.67 9.33 -32.65
C GLN A 140 2.93 10.84 -32.59
N LYS A 141 2.35 11.54 -31.60
CA LYS A 141 2.57 12.99 -31.41
C LYS A 141 4.00 13.33 -31.02
N VAL A 142 4.62 12.53 -30.14
CA VAL A 142 6.03 12.73 -29.76
C VAL A 142 6.93 12.55 -30.99
N VAL A 143 6.73 11.51 -31.78
CA VAL A 143 7.50 11.27 -33.01
C VAL A 143 7.28 12.39 -34.03
N ALA A 144 6.06 12.87 -34.21
CA ALA A 144 5.76 13.98 -35.11
C ALA A 144 6.48 15.28 -34.70
N ILE A 145 6.52 15.59 -33.40
CA ILE A 145 7.24 16.76 -32.87
C ILE A 145 8.76 16.60 -33.07
N LEU A 146 9.30 15.39 -32.84
CA LEU A 146 10.72 15.11 -33.08
C LEU A 146 11.08 15.28 -34.55
N ASN A 147 10.27 14.73 -35.47
CA ASN A 147 10.47 14.87 -36.91
C ASN A 147 10.40 16.35 -37.35
N PHE A 148 9.43 17.11 -36.86
CA PHE A 148 9.32 18.55 -37.13
C PHE A 148 10.56 19.32 -36.66
N ARG A 149 11.09 19.00 -35.47
CA ARG A 149 12.33 19.60 -34.95
C ARG A 149 13.54 19.22 -35.81
N ILE A 150 13.65 17.97 -36.24
CA ILE A 150 14.74 17.50 -37.11
C ILE A 150 14.71 18.25 -38.45
N SER A 151 13.54 18.35 -39.10
CA SER A 151 13.38 19.10 -40.35
C SER A 151 13.78 20.58 -40.18
N LYS A 152 13.34 21.22 -39.09
CA LYS A 152 13.66 22.62 -38.82
C LYS A 152 15.15 22.85 -38.52
N VAL A 153 15.82 21.91 -37.86
CA VAL A 153 17.29 21.94 -37.65
C VAL A 153 18.03 21.76 -38.98
N SER A 154 17.54 20.89 -39.86
CA SER A 154 18.14 20.66 -41.19
C SER A 154 18.00 21.86 -42.14
N GLU A 155 16.92 22.62 -42.04
CA GLU A 155 16.71 23.86 -42.80
C GLU A 155 17.60 25.01 -42.29
N LEU A 156 17.86 25.08 -40.97
CA LEU A 156 18.71 26.10 -40.36
C LEU A 156 20.22 25.84 -40.58
N HIS A 157 20.62 24.57 -40.73
CA HIS A 157 21.98 24.20 -41.09
C HIS A 157 22.09 24.05 -42.61
N GLY A 158 22.03 25.18 -43.32
CA GLY A 158 22.18 25.20 -44.78
C GLY A 158 23.39 24.39 -45.25
N SER A 159 23.15 23.48 -46.20
CA SER A 159 24.12 22.87 -47.11
C SER A 159 25.55 22.69 -46.58
N GLN A 160 25.73 22.04 -45.44
CA GLN A 160 26.94 21.28 -45.19
C GLN A 160 26.51 19.83 -44.99
N GLN A 161 26.87 18.98 -45.96
CA GLN A 161 26.68 17.55 -45.84
C GLN A 161 27.34 17.07 -44.55
N LEU A 162 26.56 16.81 -43.52
CA LEU A 162 27.05 16.15 -42.33
C LEU A 162 27.30 14.70 -42.71
N ASN A 163 28.58 14.36 -42.80
CA ASN A 163 29.12 13.04 -43.08
C ASN A 163 28.38 11.99 -42.22
N SER A 164 28.06 10.80 -42.75
CA SER A 164 27.28 9.79 -42.00
C SER A 164 27.93 9.38 -40.66
N SER A 165 29.25 9.54 -40.55
CA SER A 165 30.01 9.38 -39.31
C SER A 165 29.74 10.48 -38.28
N THR A 166 29.55 11.72 -38.71
CA THR A 166 29.20 12.87 -37.85
C THR A 166 27.76 12.76 -37.34
N ILE A 167 26.83 12.25 -38.15
CA ILE A 167 25.44 11.99 -37.72
C ILE A 167 25.39 10.82 -36.71
N SER A 168 26.18 9.76 -36.92
CA SER A 168 26.36 8.66 -35.95
C SER A 168 26.97 9.15 -34.63
N ASN A 169 27.98 10.01 -34.71
CA ASN A 169 28.65 10.53 -33.52
C ASN A 169 27.80 11.56 -32.78
N LEU A 170 27.02 12.39 -33.49
CA LEU A 170 26.04 13.30 -32.90
C LEU A 170 24.84 12.55 -32.34
N SER A 171 24.38 11.45 -32.94
CA SER A 171 23.36 10.55 -32.37
C SER A 171 23.83 9.96 -31.04
N LYS A 172 25.08 9.47 -30.99
CA LYS A 172 25.71 8.97 -29.76
C LYS A 172 25.91 10.08 -28.73
N LEU A 173 26.26 11.29 -29.16
CA LEU A 173 26.39 12.47 -28.29
C LEU A 173 25.02 12.97 -27.77
N ILE A 174 23.95 12.85 -28.55
CA ILE A 174 22.56 13.18 -28.16
C ILE A 174 21.99 12.09 -27.23
N GLU A 175 22.50 10.86 -27.29
CA GLU A 175 22.26 9.81 -26.28
C GLU A 175 23.08 10.02 -24.99
N THR A 176 24.28 10.62 -25.08
CA THR A 176 25.10 10.94 -23.88
C THR A 176 24.73 12.30 -23.25
N ILE A 177 24.16 13.22 -24.03
CA ILE A 177 23.73 14.54 -23.60
C ILE A 177 22.20 14.61 -23.67
N ARG A 178 21.56 14.18 -22.59
CA ARG A 178 20.29 14.77 -22.13
C ARG A 178 20.31 14.80 -20.60
N PRO A 179 19.73 15.81 -19.90
CA PRO A 179 18.89 16.92 -20.39
C PRO A 179 19.18 18.26 -19.67
N ALA A 180 19.60 19.29 -20.38
CA ALA A 180 19.42 20.66 -19.93
C ALA A 180 18.43 21.32 -20.90
N GLU A 181 17.42 21.99 -20.34
CA GLU A 181 16.33 22.71 -21.02
C GLU A 181 15.05 21.90 -21.33
N CYS A 182 14.16 21.89 -20.32
CA CYS A 182 12.69 21.73 -20.34
C CYS A 182 12.19 20.66 -19.33
N PRO A 183 11.67 21.08 -18.16
CA PRO A 183 11.26 20.17 -17.09
C PRO A 183 10.09 19.24 -17.43
N GLN A 184 9.20 19.59 -18.36
CA GLN A 184 8.05 18.76 -18.76
C GLN A 184 8.44 17.44 -19.47
N ASN A 185 9.59 17.35 -20.13
CA ASN A 185 9.96 16.17 -20.95
C ASN A 185 10.77 15.10 -20.19
N ARG A 186 11.21 15.40 -18.96
CA ARG A 186 11.96 14.47 -18.11
C ARG A 186 11.05 13.42 -17.47
N SER A 187 9.81 13.82 -17.15
CA SER A 187 8.76 12.93 -16.66
C SER A 187 8.44 11.83 -17.68
N LEU A 188 8.15 12.23 -18.92
CA LEU A 188 7.80 11.32 -20.02
C LEU A 188 8.92 10.34 -20.38
N TYR A 189 10.17 10.81 -20.42
CA TYR A 189 11.32 9.94 -20.73
C TYR A 189 11.63 8.94 -19.62
N ASN A 190 11.48 9.35 -18.36
CA ASN A 190 11.61 8.43 -17.23
C ASN A 190 10.45 7.43 -17.22
N GLU A 191 9.23 7.82 -17.56
CA GLU A 191 8.06 6.95 -17.59
C GLU A 191 8.11 5.92 -18.73
N LEU A 192 8.57 6.32 -19.93
CA LEU A 192 8.87 5.40 -21.04
C LEU A 192 9.99 4.40 -20.68
N LYS A 193 10.99 4.82 -19.91
CA LYS A 193 12.08 3.95 -19.44
C LYS A 193 11.62 2.98 -18.34
N MET A 194 10.63 3.37 -17.53
CA MET A 194 10.01 2.51 -16.51
C MET A 194 9.05 1.48 -17.17
N MET A 195 8.38 1.83 -18.27
CA MET A 195 7.56 0.89 -19.06
C MET A 195 8.42 -0.20 -19.74
N ASP A 196 9.60 0.15 -20.24
CA ASP A 196 10.54 -0.80 -20.87
C ASP A 196 11.19 -1.76 -19.84
N GLN A 197 11.35 -1.30 -18.59
CA GLN A 197 11.76 -2.17 -17.47
C GLN A 197 10.64 -3.11 -17.03
N GLN A 198 9.39 -2.66 -17.01
CA GLN A 198 8.24 -3.49 -16.59
C GLN A 198 7.97 -4.64 -17.60
N HIS A 199 8.08 -4.37 -18.90
CA HIS A 199 7.94 -5.39 -19.95
C HIS A 199 9.01 -6.50 -19.88
N ASN A 200 10.19 -6.19 -19.34
CA ASN A 200 11.28 -7.14 -19.12
C ASN A 200 11.05 -7.98 -17.85
N VAL A 201 10.47 -7.39 -16.80
CA VAL A 201 10.05 -8.11 -15.59
C VAL A 201 8.90 -9.08 -15.89
N ASP A 202 7.90 -8.68 -16.66
CA ASP A 202 6.77 -9.54 -17.04
C ASP A 202 7.19 -10.69 -17.98
N ARG A 203 8.22 -10.49 -18.81
CA ARG A 203 8.88 -11.58 -19.56
C ARG A 203 9.59 -12.55 -18.62
N GLN A 204 10.36 -12.05 -17.66
CA GLN A 204 11.09 -12.91 -16.71
C GLN A 204 10.16 -13.70 -15.77
N VAL A 205 9.03 -13.13 -15.37
CA VAL A 205 8.01 -13.81 -14.56
C VAL A 205 7.30 -14.91 -15.37
N ASN A 206 6.98 -14.66 -16.64
CA ASN A 206 6.39 -15.68 -17.53
C ASN A 206 7.39 -16.79 -17.93
N GLU A 207 8.69 -16.46 -18.03
CA GLU A 207 9.77 -17.45 -18.25
C GLU A 207 9.96 -18.34 -17.00
N ALA A 208 9.87 -17.76 -15.80
CA ALA A 208 9.99 -18.47 -14.52
C ALA A 208 8.81 -19.43 -14.23
N GLN A 209 7.62 -19.17 -14.79
CA GLN A 209 6.46 -20.06 -14.68
C GLN A 209 6.51 -21.26 -15.64
N ARG A 210 7.46 -21.30 -16.60
CA ARG A 210 7.64 -22.42 -17.54
C ARG A 210 8.66 -23.48 -17.09
N VAL A 211 9.29 -23.32 -15.92
CA VAL A 211 10.17 -24.35 -15.35
C VAL A 211 9.33 -25.33 -14.54
N SER A 212 9.21 -26.57 -15.02
CA SER A 212 8.51 -27.64 -14.31
C SER A 212 9.13 -27.87 -12.93
N SER A 213 8.29 -27.90 -11.90
CA SER A 213 8.69 -28.27 -10.54
C SER A 213 9.38 -29.65 -10.51
N PRO A 214 10.51 -29.83 -9.81
CA PRO A 214 11.07 -31.15 -9.59
C PRO A 214 10.09 -32.01 -8.77
N SER A 215 9.86 -33.23 -9.25
CA SER A 215 8.98 -34.26 -8.70
C SER A 215 9.10 -34.39 -7.16
N ARG A 216 8.00 -34.14 -6.44
CA ARG A 216 7.91 -34.38 -5.00
C ARG A 216 7.84 -35.89 -4.76
N HIS A 217 8.95 -36.48 -4.33
CA HIS A 217 8.99 -37.83 -3.78
C HIS A 217 8.12 -37.87 -2.51
N ILE A 218 7.09 -38.72 -2.50
CA ILE A 218 6.27 -38.99 -1.31
C ILE A 218 7.06 -39.98 -0.46
N THR A 219 7.73 -39.48 0.57
CA THR A 219 8.30 -40.34 1.62
C THR A 219 7.21 -40.63 2.64
N TYR A 220 6.73 -41.87 2.69
CA TYR A 220 5.81 -42.33 3.73
C TYR A 220 6.47 -42.15 5.10
N LEU A 221 5.86 -41.33 5.96
CA LEU A 221 6.24 -41.28 7.37
C LEU A 221 5.88 -42.62 8.02
N ARG A 222 6.92 -43.39 8.33
CA ARG A 222 6.83 -44.58 9.17
C ARG A 222 6.40 -44.13 10.57
N LYS A 223 5.29 -44.71 11.05
CA LYS A 223 4.63 -44.59 12.37
C LYS A 223 5.36 -43.77 13.45
N VAL A 224 4.64 -42.81 14.03
CA VAL A 224 5.03 -42.04 15.22
C VAL A 224 5.04 -42.96 16.46
N PRO A 225 6.12 -43.00 17.26
CA PRO A 225 6.12 -43.69 18.54
C PRO A 225 5.34 -42.87 19.58
N HIS A 226 4.50 -43.56 20.36
CA HIS A 226 3.94 -43.04 21.59
C HIS A 226 5.02 -43.07 22.66
N ASP A 227 5.40 -41.91 23.19
CA ASP A 227 5.94 -41.77 24.55
C ASP A 227 5.68 -40.34 25.09
N PRO A 228 5.44 -40.19 26.41
CA PRO A 228 4.95 -38.95 27.01
C PRO A 228 6.10 -37.96 27.26
N PHE A 229 6.11 -36.84 26.56
CA PHE A 229 7.12 -35.80 26.79
C PHE A 229 6.85 -35.01 28.07
N ALA A 230 7.85 -35.04 28.94
CA ALA A 230 8.02 -34.22 30.11
C ALA A 230 7.99 -32.72 29.79
N VAL A 231 7.30 -31.95 30.63
CA VAL A 231 7.17 -30.50 30.54
C VAL A 231 8.49 -29.83 30.92
N SER A 232 9.04 -29.00 30.03
CA SER A 232 10.13 -28.06 30.32
C SER A 232 9.59 -26.63 30.51
N PRO A 233 10.11 -25.83 31.46
CA PRO A 233 9.42 -24.66 32.01
C PRO A 233 9.73 -23.38 31.23
N HIS A 234 9.59 -23.39 29.90
CA HIS A 234 9.78 -22.18 29.07
C HIS A 234 8.58 -21.97 28.14
N THR A 235 7.39 -21.85 28.74
CA THR A 235 6.18 -21.42 28.05
C THR A 235 6.19 -19.90 27.94
N LYS A 236 6.37 -19.38 26.72
CA LYS A 236 5.99 -17.99 26.41
C LYS A 236 4.46 -17.89 26.55
N PRO A 237 3.92 -16.87 27.22
CA PRO A 237 2.47 -16.79 27.43
C PRO A 237 1.75 -16.63 26.08
N LEU A 238 0.69 -17.45 25.90
CA LEU A 238 -0.23 -17.37 24.78
C LEU A 238 -0.96 -16.02 24.82
N VAL A 239 -0.73 -15.18 23.82
CA VAL A 239 -1.47 -13.93 23.63
C VAL A 239 -2.76 -14.27 22.90
N PHE A 240 -3.86 -14.33 23.63
CA PHE A 240 -5.21 -14.45 23.06
C PHE A 240 -5.47 -13.27 22.11
N ARG A 241 -6.00 -13.55 20.92
CA ARG A 241 -6.54 -12.49 20.04
C ARG A 241 -7.75 -11.89 20.75
N LYS A 242 -7.58 -10.65 21.21
CA LYS A 242 -8.60 -9.88 21.93
C LYS A 242 -9.87 -9.77 21.07
N THR A 243 -11.01 -10.01 21.70
CA THR A 243 -12.32 -9.80 21.09
C THR A 243 -12.52 -8.32 20.78
N LYS A 244 -13.44 -7.99 19.85
CA LYS A 244 -13.72 -6.60 19.46
C LYS A 244 -14.02 -5.70 20.66
N ARG A 245 -14.72 -6.21 21.68
CA ARG A 245 -15.03 -5.47 22.91
C ARG A 245 -13.79 -5.20 23.78
N GLU A 246 -12.83 -6.11 23.80
CA GLU A 246 -11.56 -5.93 24.52
C GLU A 246 -10.65 -4.93 23.80
N LEU A 247 -10.61 -4.96 22.46
CA LEU A 247 -9.90 -3.96 21.66
C LEU A 247 -10.49 -2.56 21.83
N GLU A 248 -11.82 -2.42 21.84
CA GLU A 248 -12.49 -1.14 22.09
C GLU A 248 -12.24 -0.62 23.51
N LYS A 249 -12.18 -1.52 24.52
CA LYS A 249 -11.86 -1.14 25.89
C LYS A 249 -10.40 -0.67 26.02
N GLU A 250 -9.46 -1.35 25.39
CA GLU A 250 -8.06 -0.92 25.37
C GLU A 250 -7.84 0.37 24.60
N GLN A 251 -8.55 0.60 23.50
CA GLN A 251 -8.49 1.88 22.79
C GLN A 251 -8.98 3.03 23.67
N ARG A 252 -10.01 2.81 24.49
CA ARG A 252 -10.49 3.80 25.47
C ARG A 252 -9.47 4.03 26.59
N GLU A 253 -8.87 2.97 27.11
CA GLU A 253 -7.82 3.07 28.14
C GLU A 253 -6.55 3.75 27.59
N GLN A 254 -6.16 3.48 26.35
CA GLN A 254 -5.05 4.15 25.68
C GLN A 254 -5.35 5.62 25.39
N ALA A 255 -6.59 5.95 24.98
CA ALA A 255 -7.02 7.33 24.80
C ALA A 255 -6.99 8.10 26.14
N PHE A 256 -7.43 7.47 27.23
CA PHE A 256 -7.36 8.04 28.57
C PHE A 256 -5.91 8.26 29.01
N MET A 257 -5.03 7.26 28.84
CA MET A 257 -3.60 7.38 29.15
C MET A 257 -2.88 8.42 28.28
N GLN A 258 -3.30 8.59 27.03
CA GLN A 258 -2.79 9.66 26.17
C GLN A 258 -3.24 11.03 26.65
N GLN A 259 -4.50 11.18 27.07
CA GLN A 259 -5.00 12.43 27.66
C GLN A 259 -4.27 12.76 28.97
N ASP A 260 -4.03 11.79 29.83
CA ASP A 260 -3.24 11.96 31.06
C ASP A 260 -1.79 12.33 30.79
N ARG A 261 -1.19 11.74 29.74
CA ARG A 261 0.15 12.13 29.29
C ARG A 261 0.17 13.55 28.73
N ILE A 262 -0.84 13.95 27.97
CA ILE A 262 -0.96 15.31 27.45
C ILE A 262 -1.12 16.30 28.60
N GLN A 263 -1.96 16.00 29.60
CA GLN A 263 -2.11 16.83 30.79
C GLN A 263 -0.83 16.91 31.61
N ASN A 264 -0.15 15.80 31.87
CA ASN A 264 1.13 15.80 32.60
C ASN A 264 2.24 16.53 31.83
N LYS A 265 2.26 16.43 30.49
CA LYS A 265 3.22 17.18 29.66
C LYS A 265 2.91 18.67 29.71
N LYS A 266 1.63 19.06 29.74
CA LYS A 266 1.20 20.44 29.92
C LYS A 266 1.61 20.98 31.30
N LEU A 267 1.38 20.22 32.38
CA LEU A 267 1.83 20.54 33.74
C LEU A 267 3.36 20.69 33.81
N ARG A 268 4.14 19.79 33.18
CA ARG A 268 5.61 19.89 33.14
C ARG A 268 6.11 21.10 32.35
N VAL A 269 5.42 21.49 31.28
CA VAL A 269 5.74 22.71 30.52
C VAL A 269 5.43 23.94 31.36
N GLU A 270 4.29 23.97 32.06
CA GLU A 270 3.95 25.06 32.99
C GLU A 270 4.94 25.15 34.15
N GLU A 271 5.33 24.04 34.78
CA GLU A 271 6.39 24.02 35.81
C GLU A 271 7.75 24.46 35.25
N GLY A 272 8.10 24.05 34.03
CA GLY A 272 9.32 24.47 33.35
C GLY A 272 9.35 25.97 33.08
N MET A 273 8.20 26.53 32.68
CA MET A 273 8.03 27.96 32.45
C MET A 273 8.08 28.76 33.75
N CYS A 274 7.47 28.27 34.83
CA CYS A 274 7.60 28.86 36.17
C CYS A 274 9.05 28.83 36.68
N LYS A 275 9.79 27.73 36.45
CA LYS A 275 11.21 27.64 36.79
C LYS A 275 12.08 28.61 35.96
N SER A 276 11.78 28.79 34.68
CA SER A 276 12.51 29.76 33.85
C SER A 276 12.23 31.20 34.27
N ILE A 277 10.98 31.52 34.63
CA ILE A 277 10.60 32.84 35.15
C ILE A 277 11.31 33.11 36.49
N ASN A 278 11.32 32.14 37.42
CA ASN A 278 12.03 32.28 38.70
C ASN A 278 13.54 32.43 38.53
N ASN A 279 14.18 31.68 37.60
CA ASN A 279 15.60 31.84 37.30
C ASN A 279 15.90 33.19 36.63
N ALA A 280 15.02 33.68 35.76
CA ALA A 280 15.16 35.01 35.16
C ALA A 280 15.06 36.11 36.23
N GLN A 281 14.15 35.97 37.21
CA GLN A 281 14.06 36.87 38.37
C GLN A 281 15.32 36.81 39.24
N LEU A 282 15.84 35.62 39.57
CA LEU A 282 17.10 35.46 40.33
C LEU A 282 18.31 36.10 39.62
N ASN A 283 18.42 35.92 38.30
CA ASN A 283 19.49 36.53 37.51
C ASN A 283 19.35 38.06 37.45
N SER A 284 18.13 38.60 37.36
CA SER A 284 17.90 40.05 37.41
C SER A 284 18.28 40.66 38.76
N VAL A 285 18.02 39.96 39.87
CA VAL A 285 18.41 40.38 41.22
C VAL A 285 19.93 40.31 41.41
N GLN A 286 20.58 39.28 40.89
CA GLN A 286 22.05 39.18 40.89
C GLN A 286 22.71 40.27 40.06
N LEU A 287 22.17 40.62 38.89
CA LEU A 287 22.64 41.72 38.06
C LEU A 287 22.47 43.08 38.74
N GLN A 288 21.36 43.30 39.45
CA GLN A 288 21.16 44.51 40.25
C GLN A 288 22.13 44.58 41.44
N GLN A 289 22.42 43.47 42.13
CA GLN A 289 23.46 43.43 43.17
C GLN A 289 24.86 43.67 42.62
N TRP A 290 25.18 43.13 41.43
CA TRP A 290 26.45 43.37 40.75
C TRP A 290 26.62 44.82 40.35
N SER A 291 25.56 45.43 39.78
CA SER A 291 25.53 46.85 39.45
C SER A 291 25.75 47.70 40.70
N CYS A 292 25.02 47.44 41.79
CA CYS A 292 25.18 48.15 43.07
C CYS A 292 26.60 48.01 43.65
N ARG A 293 27.19 46.82 43.62
CA ARG A 293 28.58 46.59 44.07
C ARG A 293 29.58 47.33 43.19
N ARG A 294 29.36 47.40 41.88
CA ARG A 294 30.22 48.11 40.94
C ARG A 294 30.15 49.62 41.14
N THR A 295 28.96 50.20 41.32
CA THR A 295 28.80 51.62 41.68
C THR A 295 29.38 51.93 43.06
N ALA A 296 29.21 51.05 44.05
CA ALA A 296 29.81 51.23 45.38
C ALA A 296 31.35 51.18 45.33
N TYR A 297 31.95 50.36 44.46
CA TYR A 297 33.40 50.30 44.26
C TYR A 297 33.93 51.58 43.59
N VAL A 298 33.22 52.08 42.58
CA VAL A 298 33.57 53.35 41.89
C VAL A 298 33.42 54.54 42.84
N LEU A 299 32.36 54.60 43.65
CA LEU A 299 32.18 55.62 44.68
C LEU A 299 33.28 55.56 45.75
N ARG A 300 33.65 54.36 46.23
CA ARG A 300 34.77 54.19 47.18
C ARG A 300 36.13 54.60 46.58
N ALA A 301 36.36 54.34 45.30
CA ALA A 301 37.57 54.75 44.59
C ALA A 301 37.63 56.29 44.42
N HIS A 302 36.48 56.93 44.15
CA HIS A 302 36.37 58.38 44.08
C HIS A 302 36.57 59.06 45.45
N THR A 303 36.02 58.51 46.54
CA THR A 303 36.25 59.05 47.88
C THR A 303 37.69 58.87 48.36
N ARG A 304 38.40 57.80 47.97
CA ARG A 304 39.84 57.64 48.26
C ARG A 304 40.71 58.64 47.52
N ARG A 305 40.38 59.00 46.26
CA ARG A 305 41.09 60.07 45.53
C ARG A 305 40.82 61.47 46.09
N ARG A 306 39.71 61.67 46.80
CA ARG A 306 39.35 62.96 47.41
C ARG A 306 39.96 63.17 48.81
N LEU A 307 40.52 62.12 49.42
CA LEU A 307 41.21 62.14 50.72
C LEU A 307 42.75 62.16 50.59
N GLN A 308 43.27 62.33 49.37
CA GLN A 308 44.70 62.51 49.07
C GLN A 308 45.01 63.90 48.47
N PHE A 309 44.12 64.87 48.73
CA PHE A 309 44.34 66.31 48.54
C PHE A 309 44.17 67.01 49.88
#